data_AF-A0A7X5LX45-F1
#
_entry.id   AF-A0A7X5LX45-F1
#
_cell.length_a   1.000
_cell.length_b   1.000
_cell.length_c   1.000
_cell.angle_alpha   90.00
_cell.angle_beta   90.00
_cell.angle_gamma   90.00
#
_symmetry.space_group_name_H-M   'P 1'
#
loop_
_entity.id
_entity.type
_entity.pdbx_description
1 polymer ?
#
loop_
_entity_poly.entity_id
_entity_poly.type
_entity_poly.pdbx_seq_one_letter_code
_entity_poly.pdbx_strand_id
1 'polypeptide(L)'
;NGRITDTNNQLNDAKKDLGNQIADTNKNLNDAKKDLGNQITDTNTKLNTTKDQLTTQINDTKTELNNTIGNTKTELNSKIDNTKNELENKGLNFAGNSGSDVHRKLGDKLNIVGGAAASTPAAKTSGENVITRTTQDGIQIELLKDSKFDSVTTGNTTLNTNGLTIKEGASITKEGINAGGKQITNVADGINAKDAVNKSQLDNLAAKQNATDDAAVKYDDAKTKDKVTLKGKDGTVLDNVKAGHISSTSKEAVNGSQIHNISNSIKNSIGGNTVVNPDGSLT
;
A
#
# COMPACT_ATOMS: atom_id res chain seq x y z
N ASN A 1 14.54 158.80 16.92
CA ASN A 1 13.18 158.41 16.50
C ASN A 1 13.12 157.50 15.28
N GLY A 2 13.93 157.67 14.21
CA GLY A 2 13.86 156.77 13.03
C GLY A 2 14.36 155.32 13.24
N ARG A 3 15.48 155.12 13.96
CA ARG A 3 16.08 153.78 14.18
C ARG A 3 15.22 152.83 15.04
N ILE A 4 14.49 153.36 16.03
CA ILE A 4 13.65 152.55 16.93
C ILE A 4 12.44 151.97 16.19
N THR A 5 11.80 152.77 15.32
CA THR A 5 10.67 152.31 14.48
C THR A 5 11.10 151.23 13.48
N ASP A 6 12.29 151.37 12.88
CA ASP A 6 12.85 150.40 11.94
C ASP A 6 13.24 149.08 12.63
N THR A 7 13.85 149.15 13.84
CA THR A 7 14.11 147.97 14.67
C THR A 7 12.81 147.28 15.13
N ASN A 8 11.75 148.03 15.44
CA ASN A 8 10.45 147.45 15.79
C ASN A 8 9.77 146.76 14.59
N ASN A 9 9.89 147.33 13.38
CA ASN A 9 9.40 146.69 12.16
C ASN A 9 10.20 145.42 11.84
N GLN A 10 11.53 145.47 11.90
CA GLN A 10 12.40 144.29 11.74
C GLN A 10 12.13 143.21 12.80
N LEU A 11 11.83 143.59 14.05
CA LEU A 11 11.45 142.66 15.12
C LEU A 11 10.07 142.03 14.86
N ASN A 12 9.11 142.81 14.36
CA ASN A 12 7.78 142.29 13.97
C ASN A 12 7.88 141.34 12.77
N ASP A 13 8.71 141.66 11.78
CA ASP A 13 8.98 140.81 10.62
C ASP A 13 9.70 139.52 11.03
N ALA A 14 10.73 139.60 11.88
CA ALA A 14 11.41 138.43 12.43
C ALA A 14 10.47 137.54 13.26
N LYS A 15 9.56 138.14 14.05
CA LYS A 15 8.55 137.39 14.82
C LYS A 15 7.52 136.72 13.92
N LYS A 16 7.17 137.36 12.80
CA LYS A 16 6.29 136.79 11.76
C LYS A 16 6.97 135.65 11.01
N ASP A 17 8.23 135.80 10.61
CA ASP A 17 9.02 134.75 9.96
C ASP A 17 9.26 133.55 10.87
N LEU A 18 9.60 133.78 12.14
CA LEU A 18 9.67 132.72 13.16
C LEU A 18 8.31 132.03 13.35
N GLY A 19 7.22 132.80 13.38
CA GLY A 19 5.86 132.26 13.42
C GLY A 19 5.54 131.36 12.22
N ASN A 20 5.93 131.78 11.02
CA ASN A 20 5.78 131.00 9.79
C ASN A 20 6.65 129.74 9.80
N GLN A 21 7.94 129.84 10.19
CA GLN A 21 8.84 128.68 10.31
C GLN A 21 8.36 127.65 11.34
N ILE A 22 7.85 128.12 12.49
CA ILE A 22 7.25 127.23 13.51
C ILE A 22 6.00 126.56 12.96
N ALA A 23 5.14 127.30 12.23
CA ALA A 23 3.95 126.73 11.60
C ALA A 23 4.32 125.66 10.56
N ASP A 24 5.31 125.93 9.70
CA ASP A 24 5.82 124.99 8.70
C ASP A 24 6.46 123.76 9.36
N THR A 25 7.26 123.96 10.41
CA THR A 25 7.87 122.86 11.17
C THR A 25 6.81 121.98 11.83
N ASN A 26 5.80 122.58 12.46
CA ASN A 26 4.68 121.84 13.05
C ASN A 26 3.86 121.10 11.99
N LYS A 27 3.64 121.72 10.83
CA LYS A 27 2.98 121.06 9.69
C LYS A 27 3.80 119.85 9.22
N ASN A 28 5.09 120.03 8.98
CA ASN A 28 6.00 118.94 8.59
C ASN A 28 6.06 117.81 9.63
N LEU A 29 6.08 118.15 10.93
CA LEU A 29 6.07 117.17 12.02
C LEU A 29 4.73 116.40 12.06
N ASN A 30 3.61 117.10 11.88
CA ASN A 30 2.29 116.50 11.80
C ASN A 30 2.16 115.58 10.58
N ASP A 31 2.68 116.00 9.42
CA ASP A 31 2.71 115.20 8.19
C ASP A 31 3.61 113.97 8.36
N ALA A 32 4.81 114.12 8.94
CA ALA A 32 5.71 113.00 9.24
C ALA A 32 5.09 112.00 10.23
N LYS A 33 4.41 112.49 11.28
CA LYS A 33 3.69 111.64 12.24
C LYS A 33 2.55 110.89 11.58
N LYS A 34 1.82 111.55 10.67
CA LYS A 34 0.76 110.94 9.87
C LYS A 34 1.32 109.86 8.95
N ASP A 35 2.43 110.14 8.26
CA ASP A 35 3.09 109.18 7.37
C ASP A 35 3.65 107.97 8.13
N LEU A 36 4.30 108.17 9.27
CA LEU A 36 4.72 107.09 10.16
C LEU A 36 3.53 106.26 10.65
N GLY A 37 2.43 106.93 11.04
CA GLY A 37 1.18 106.25 11.41
C GLY A 37 0.61 105.41 10.27
N ASN A 38 0.64 105.92 9.05
CA ASN A 38 0.24 105.19 7.84
C ASN A 38 1.17 104.00 7.57
N GLN A 39 2.49 104.18 7.66
CA GLN A 39 3.48 103.11 7.47
C GLN A 39 3.36 102.00 8.52
N ILE A 40 3.12 102.34 9.79
CA ILE A 40 2.87 101.37 10.86
C ILE A 40 1.58 100.60 10.57
N THR A 41 0.52 101.31 10.16
CA THR A 41 -0.76 100.67 9.79
C THR A 41 -0.59 99.70 8.62
N ASP A 42 0.13 100.10 7.58
CA ASP A 42 0.42 99.26 6.40
C ASP A 42 1.27 98.03 6.78
N THR A 43 2.31 98.23 7.60
CA THR A 43 3.17 97.15 8.10
C THR A 43 2.38 96.15 8.95
N ASN A 44 1.54 96.63 9.88
CA ASN A 44 0.68 95.77 10.69
C ASN A 44 -0.34 95.01 9.83
N THR A 45 -0.88 95.65 8.80
CA THR A 45 -1.79 95.01 7.85
C THR A 45 -1.07 93.88 7.12
N LYS A 46 0.11 94.13 6.54
CA LYS A 46 0.94 93.11 5.87
C LYS A 46 1.34 91.97 6.80
N LEU A 47 1.70 92.26 8.05
CA LEU A 47 2.04 91.26 9.06
C LEU A 47 0.84 90.36 9.38
N ASN A 48 -0.34 90.96 9.60
CA ASN A 48 -1.57 90.22 9.85
C ASN A 48 -1.95 89.36 8.63
N THR A 49 -1.90 89.91 7.42
CA THR A 49 -2.13 89.13 6.20
C THR A 49 -1.15 87.96 6.06
N THR A 50 0.14 88.18 6.32
CA THR A 50 1.16 87.11 6.27
C THR A 50 0.89 86.03 7.32
N LYS A 51 0.51 86.43 8.54
CA LYS A 51 0.16 85.51 9.63
C LYS A 51 -1.05 84.65 9.26
N ASP A 52 -2.08 85.26 8.68
CA ASP A 52 -3.30 84.56 8.25
C ASP A 52 -3.00 83.59 7.11
N GLN A 53 -2.17 83.99 6.13
CA GLN A 53 -1.70 83.13 5.05
C GLN A 53 -0.90 81.93 5.57
N LEU A 54 0.04 82.15 6.50
CA LEU A 54 0.83 81.06 7.09
C LEU A 54 -0.05 80.11 7.92
N THR A 55 -1.00 80.66 8.68
CA THR A 55 -1.97 79.86 9.45
C THR A 55 -2.81 78.99 8.53
N THR A 56 -3.26 79.54 7.41
CA THR A 56 -4.01 78.81 6.37
C THR A 56 -3.15 77.71 5.77
N GLN A 57 -1.93 78.02 5.32
CA GLN A 57 -0.99 77.03 4.76
C GLN A 57 -0.67 75.89 5.72
N ILE A 58 -0.47 76.19 7.01
CA ILE A 58 -0.23 75.17 8.05
C ILE A 58 -1.45 74.26 8.20
N ASN A 59 -2.65 74.83 8.25
CA ASN A 59 -3.88 74.06 8.38
C ASN A 59 -4.16 73.20 7.15
N ASP A 60 -3.92 73.74 5.95
CA ASP A 60 -4.06 73.02 4.69
C ASP A 60 -3.06 71.85 4.62
N THR A 61 -1.78 72.11 4.90
CA THR A 61 -0.72 71.09 4.94
C THR A 61 -1.03 69.99 5.96
N LYS A 62 -1.50 70.38 7.16
CA LYS A 62 -1.89 69.43 8.21
C LYS A 62 -3.07 68.56 7.75
N THR A 63 -4.03 69.15 7.07
CA THR A 63 -5.20 68.44 6.53
C THR A 63 -4.77 67.46 5.44
N GLU A 64 -3.94 67.89 4.49
CA GLU A 64 -3.41 67.05 3.42
C GLU A 64 -2.56 65.88 3.96
N LEU A 65 -1.70 66.14 4.96
CA LEU A 65 -0.90 65.10 5.61
C LEU A 65 -1.79 64.08 6.32
N ASN A 66 -2.79 64.53 7.09
CA ASN A 66 -3.73 63.63 7.77
C ASN A 66 -4.53 62.78 6.78
N ASN A 67 -4.95 63.37 5.66
CA ASN A 67 -5.66 62.66 4.59
C ASN A 67 -4.74 61.61 3.95
N THR A 68 -3.49 61.97 3.61
CA THR A 68 -2.51 61.05 3.05
C THR A 68 -2.25 59.87 4.00
N ILE A 69 -2.01 60.14 5.29
CA ILE A 69 -1.80 59.11 6.30
C ILE A 69 -3.03 58.20 6.44
N GLY A 70 -4.23 58.78 6.50
CA GLY A 70 -5.48 58.03 6.60
C GLY A 70 -5.71 57.12 5.39
N ASN A 71 -5.45 57.64 4.19
CA ASN A 71 -5.58 56.89 2.93
C ASN A 71 -4.56 55.75 2.87
N THR A 72 -3.28 56.01 3.12
CA THR A 72 -2.24 54.98 3.13
C THR A 72 -2.51 53.89 4.16
N LYS A 73 -2.96 54.27 5.37
CA LYS A 73 -3.34 53.30 6.42
C LYS A 73 -4.50 52.41 5.96
N THR A 74 -5.51 53.01 5.34
CA THR A 74 -6.68 52.27 4.83
C THR A 74 -6.25 51.30 3.72
N GLU A 75 -5.49 51.77 2.74
CA GLU A 75 -5.01 50.93 1.64
C GLU A 75 -4.13 49.77 2.13
N LEU A 76 -3.23 50.04 3.07
CA LEU A 76 -2.36 49.02 3.65
C LEU A 76 -3.17 47.97 4.42
N ASN A 77 -4.12 48.39 5.24
CA ASN A 77 -5.01 47.46 5.96
C ASN A 77 -5.81 46.59 4.99
N SER A 78 -6.39 47.19 3.94
CA SER A 78 -7.11 46.43 2.91
C SER A 78 -6.20 45.43 2.19
N LYS A 79 -4.97 45.80 1.83
CA LYS A 79 -4.00 44.88 1.20
C LYS A 79 -3.62 43.72 2.14
N ILE A 80 -3.43 44.01 3.43
CA ILE A 80 -3.12 43.00 4.45
C ILE A 80 -4.28 42.03 4.61
N ASP A 81 -5.50 42.54 4.80
CA ASP A 81 -6.69 41.71 5.00
C ASP A 81 -6.99 40.86 3.76
N ASN A 82 -6.85 41.43 2.56
CA ASN A 82 -6.99 40.70 1.31
C ASN A 82 -5.96 39.57 1.19
N THR A 83 -4.68 39.87 1.47
CA THR A 83 -3.61 38.85 1.42
C THR A 83 -3.83 37.73 2.44
N LYS A 84 -4.25 38.08 3.65
CA LYS A 84 -4.59 37.12 4.70
C LYS A 84 -5.72 36.19 4.23
N ASN A 85 -6.79 36.76 3.71
CA ASN A 85 -7.95 35.99 3.22
C ASN A 85 -7.57 35.11 2.02
N GLU A 86 -6.73 35.60 1.10
CA GLU A 86 -6.24 34.81 -0.03
C GLU A 86 -5.41 33.63 0.42
N LEU A 87 -4.46 33.81 1.35
CA LEU A 87 -3.60 32.73 1.84
C LEU A 87 -4.39 31.68 2.62
N GLU A 88 -5.32 32.13 3.47
CA GLU A 88 -6.20 31.24 4.23
C GLU A 88 -7.06 30.39 3.29
N ASN A 89 -7.65 30.99 2.23
CA ASN A 89 -8.52 30.29 1.30
C ASN A 89 -7.79 29.52 0.19
N LYS A 90 -6.56 29.90 -0.19
CA LYS A 90 -5.79 29.16 -1.21
C LYS A 90 -5.32 27.81 -0.67
N GLY A 91 -4.94 27.73 0.60
CA GLY A 91 -4.65 26.48 1.29
C GLY A 91 -3.78 25.50 0.49
N LEU A 92 -4.05 24.21 0.64
CA LEU A 92 -3.48 23.12 -0.16
C LEU A 92 -4.59 22.16 -0.60
N ASN A 93 -4.48 21.62 -1.81
CA ASN A 93 -5.37 20.59 -2.35
C ASN A 93 -4.61 19.26 -2.46
N PHE A 94 -5.28 18.17 -2.10
CA PHE A 94 -4.73 16.81 -2.17
C PHE A 94 -5.72 15.90 -2.88
N ALA A 95 -5.26 15.16 -3.89
CA ALA A 95 -6.08 14.24 -4.66
C ALA A 95 -5.62 12.78 -4.47
N GLY A 96 -6.57 11.85 -4.54
CA GLY A 96 -6.31 10.42 -4.61
C GLY A 96 -6.55 9.87 -6.01
N ASN A 97 -6.47 8.54 -6.16
CA ASN A 97 -6.71 7.85 -7.43
C ASN A 97 -8.16 8.01 -7.95
N SER A 98 -9.09 8.39 -7.06
CA SER A 98 -10.51 8.62 -7.33
C SER A 98 -11.11 9.52 -6.24
N GLY A 99 -12.28 10.10 -6.50
CA GLY A 99 -12.96 11.03 -5.59
C GLY A 99 -12.58 12.48 -5.83
N SER A 100 -13.19 13.39 -5.08
CA SER A 100 -12.90 14.83 -5.15
C SER A 100 -11.64 15.19 -4.39
N ASP A 101 -10.99 16.27 -4.82
CA ASP A 101 -9.85 16.85 -4.11
C ASP A 101 -10.23 17.25 -2.67
N VAL A 102 -9.29 17.03 -1.77
CA VAL A 102 -9.38 17.42 -0.36
C VAL A 102 -8.65 18.75 -0.21
N HIS A 103 -9.43 19.81 -0.01
CA HIS A 103 -8.90 21.14 0.31
C HIS A 103 -8.66 21.29 1.82
N ARG A 104 -7.53 21.92 2.18
CA ARG A 104 -7.19 22.29 3.55
C ARG A 104 -6.73 23.73 3.57
N LYS A 105 -7.37 24.57 4.36
CA LYS A 105 -6.93 25.95 4.58
C LYS A 105 -5.61 25.94 5.34
N LEU A 106 -4.88 27.06 5.28
CA LEU A 106 -3.66 27.19 6.07
C LEU A 106 -3.98 27.04 7.56
N GLY A 107 -3.33 26.08 8.22
CA GLY A 107 -3.57 25.75 9.63
C GLY A 107 -4.51 24.55 9.85
N ASP A 108 -5.25 24.11 8.83
CA ASP A 108 -6.07 22.91 8.95
C ASP A 108 -5.21 21.65 9.00
N LYS A 109 -5.61 20.69 9.84
CA LYS A 109 -4.95 19.37 9.90
C LYS A 109 -5.43 18.48 8.75
N LEU A 110 -4.49 17.97 7.95
CA LEU A 110 -4.71 16.82 7.07
C LEU A 110 -4.33 15.53 7.80
N ASN A 111 -5.28 14.62 7.98
CA ASN A 111 -4.99 13.29 8.48
C ASN A 111 -4.72 12.36 7.28
N ILE A 112 -3.56 11.73 7.27
CA ILE A 112 -3.24 10.64 6.34
C ILE A 112 -3.32 9.36 7.15
N VAL A 113 -4.44 8.65 7.03
CA VAL A 113 -4.73 7.46 7.82
C VAL A 113 -4.73 6.23 6.92
N GLY A 114 -3.90 5.24 7.27
CA GLY A 114 -4.18 3.85 6.90
C GLY A 114 -5.22 3.24 7.85
N GLY A 115 -5.72 2.05 7.56
CA GLY A 115 -6.49 1.21 8.51
C GLY A 115 -7.64 1.83 9.29
N ALA A 116 -8.77 2.10 8.60
CA ALA A 116 -10.13 2.34 9.14
C ALA A 116 -10.29 3.36 10.30
N ALA A 117 -11.53 3.81 10.55
CA ALA A 117 -11.80 4.71 11.68
C ALA A 117 -11.71 3.99 13.03
N ALA A 118 -11.39 4.72 14.11
CA ALA A 118 -11.18 4.20 15.47
C ALA A 118 -12.37 3.42 16.09
N SER A 119 -13.56 3.47 15.48
CA SER A 119 -14.79 2.79 15.92
C SER A 119 -15.42 1.87 14.85
N THR A 120 -14.80 1.69 13.68
CA THR A 120 -15.30 0.83 12.60
C THR A 120 -14.71 -0.58 12.75
N PRO A 121 -15.50 -1.67 12.70
CA PRO A 121 -14.95 -3.02 12.72
C PRO A 121 -14.01 -3.22 11.52
N ALA A 122 -12.78 -3.60 11.83
CA ALA A 122 -11.67 -3.69 10.87
C ALA A 122 -11.98 -4.63 9.67
N ALA A 123 -12.84 -5.64 9.88
CA ALA A 123 -13.19 -6.76 8.97
C ALA A 123 -13.82 -6.40 7.59
N LYS A 124 -13.88 -5.13 7.19
CA LYS A 124 -14.50 -4.63 5.93
C LYS A 124 -13.58 -3.67 5.17
N THR A 125 -12.30 -3.55 5.54
CA THR A 125 -11.37 -2.60 4.91
C THR A 125 -10.01 -3.24 4.62
N SER A 126 -9.43 -2.93 3.44
CA SER A 126 -8.04 -3.29 3.07
C SER A 126 -6.98 -2.47 3.82
N GLY A 127 -7.43 -1.47 4.57
CA GLY A 127 -6.57 -0.57 5.31
C GLY A 127 -5.93 -1.22 6.53
N GLU A 128 -6.46 -2.33 7.07
CA GLU A 128 -5.87 -3.00 8.25
C GLU A 128 -4.37 -3.19 8.11
N ASN A 129 -3.92 -3.51 6.89
CA ASN A 129 -2.53 -3.79 6.62
C ASN A 129 -1.68 -2.53 6.46
N VAL A 130 -2.25 -1.36 6.13
CA VAL A 130 -1.48 -0.13 5.92
C VAL A 130 -1.48 0.71 7.19
N ILE A 131 -0.31 1.01 7.72
CA ILE A 131 -0.11 1.89 8.87
C ILE A 131 0.56 3.17 8.42
N THR A 132 0.14 4.30 9.00
CA THR A 132 0.83 5.59 8.85
C THR A 132 1.34 6.09 10.19
N ARG A 133 2.58 6.59 10.25
CA ARG A 133 3.20 7.14 11.47
C ARG A 133 3.78 8.51 11.23
N THR A 134 3.47 9.45 12.11
CA THR A 134 4.22 10.70 12.17
C THR A 134 5.56 10.45 12.83
N THR A 135 6.62 10.84 12.14
CA THR A 135 8.00 10.86 12.60
C THR A 135 8.50 12.30 12.53
N GLN A 136 9.70 12.57 13.04
CA GLN A 136 10.32 13.88 12.90
C GLN A 136 10.49 14.31 11.44
N ASP A 137 10.73 13.36 10.53
CA ASP A 137 11.03 13.61 9.12
C ASP A 137 9.76 13.60 8.22
N GLY A 138 8.59 13.24 8.75
CA GLY A 138 7.33 13.23 8.00
C GLY A 138 6.40 12.05 8.34
N ILE A 139 5.56 11.67 7.37
CA ILE A 139 4.65 10.52 7.51
C ILE A 139 5.29 9.28 6.87
N GLN A 140 5.58 8.27 7.69
CA GLN A 140 5.96 6.94 7.23
C GLN A 140 4.70 6.14 6.87
N ILE A 141 4.75 5.38 5.77
CA ILE A 141 3.68 4.47 5.33
C ILE A 141 4.24 3.05 5.31
N GLU A 142 3.60 2.14 6.03
CA GLU A 142 4.10 0.79 6.29
C GLU A 142 3.02 -0.26 6.02
N LEU A 143 3.43 -1.51 5.78
CA LEU A 143 2.55 -2.67 5.82
C LEU A 143 2.74 -3.46 7.12
N LEU A 144 1.66 -4.07 7.63
CA LEU A 144 1.76 -5.06 8.70
C LEU A 144 2.61 -6.25 8.25
N LYS A 145 3.49 -6.73 9.13
CA LYS A 145 4.23 -7.99 8.91
C LYS A 145 3.28 -9.18 8.76
N ASP A 146 2.27 -9.24 9.62
CA ASP A 146 1.20 -10.23 9.57
C ASP A 146 -0.04 -9.62 8.92
N SER A 147 0.06 -9.37 7.61
CA SER A 147 -1.04 -8.80 6.84
C SER A 147 -2.19 -9.81 6.66
N LYS A 148 -3.43 -9.30 6.74
CA LYS A 148 -4.65 -10.10 6.53
C LYS A 148 -5.26 -9.81 5.18
N PHE A 149 -5.61 -10.86 4.45
CA PHE A 149 -6.27 -10.75 3.16
C PHE A 149 -7.42 -11.76 3.10
N ASP A 150 -8.56 -11.35 2.55
CA ASP A 150 -9.64 -12.28 2.22
C ASP A 150 -9.25 -13.19 1.04
N SER A 151 -8.50 -12.63 0.09
CA SER A 151 -7.99 -13.32 -1.09
C SER A 151 -6.71 -12.65 -1.60
N VAL A 152 -5.74 -13.46 -2.04
CA VAL A 152 -4.56 -13.04 -2.78
C VAL A 152 -4.55 -13.77 -4.12
N THR A 153 -4.51 -13.01 -5.21
CA THR A 153 -4.48 -13.56 -6.57
C THR A 153 -3.17 -13.18 -7.24
N THR A 154 -2.44 -14.19 -7.75
CA THR A 154 -1.17 -14.03 -8.47
C THR A 154 -1.24 -14.82 -9.78
N GLY A 155 -1.52 -14.12 -10.88
CA GLY A 155 -1.81 -14.78 -12.16
C GLY A 155 -3.01 -15.72 -12.03
N ASN A 156 -2.78 -17.01 -12.29
CA ASN A 156 -3.81 -18.06 -12.20
C ASN A 156 -3.99 -18.65 -10.81
N THR A 157 -3.20 -18.23 -9.82
CA THR A 157 -3.22 -18.78 -8.47
C THR A 157 -4.02 -17.87 -7.54
N THR A 158 -4.95 -18.45 -6.81
CA THR A 158 -5.72 -17.77 -5.76
C THR A 158 -5.51 -18.47 -4.43
N LEU A 159 -5.12 -17.71 -3.41
CA LEU A 159 -5.14 -18.12 -2.01
C LEU A 159 -6.24 -17.35 -1.29
N ASN A 160 -7.23 -18.03 -0.74
CA ASN A 160 -8.35 -17.42 -0.03
C ASN A 160 -8.83 -18.30 1.13
N THR A 161 -9.98 -17.95 1.70
CA THR A 161 -10.59 -18.66 2.83
C THR A 161 -10.94 -20.13 2.57
N ASN A 162 -10.97 -20.58 1.32
CA ASN A 162 -11.16 -21.98 0.94
C ASN A 162 -9.84 -22.76 0.78
N GLY A 163 -8.71 -22.07 0.61
CA GLY A 163 -7.38 -22.66 0.40
C GLY A 163 -6.65 -22.10 -0.81
N LEU A 164 -5.77 -22.90 -1.42
CA LEU A 164 -4.98 -22.58 -2.61
C LEU A 164 -5.64 -23.22 -3.85
N THR A 165 -5.85 -22.43 -4.90
CA THR A 165 -6.35 -22.95 -6.19
C THR A 165 -5.51 -22.38 -7.33
N ILE A 166 -5.08 -23.25 -8.25
CA ILE A 166 -4.51 -22.85 -9.54
C ILE A 166 -5.59 -23.08 -10.59
N LYS A 167 -5.99 -22.04 -11.33
CA LYS A 167 -6.98 -22.15 -12.41
C LYS A 167 -6.55 -23.23 -13.41
N GLU A 168 -7.45 -24.16 -13.73
CA GLU A 168 -7.20 -25.31 -14.62
C GLU A 168 -6.02 -26.20 -14.18
N GLY A 169 -5.70 -26.17 -12.89
CA GLY A 169 -4.56 -26.85 -12.30
C GLY A 169 -4.90 -27.56 -10.99
N ALA A 170 -3.87 -27.75 -10.17
CA ALA A 170 -4.02 -28.37 -8.87
C ALA A 170 -4.67 -27.40 -7.85
N SER A 171 -5.26 -27.95 -6.80
CA SER A 171 -5.79 -27.20 -5.67
C SER A 171 -5.56 -27.94 -4.35
N ILE A 172 -5.47 -27.15 -3.28
CA ILE A 172 -5.43 -27.61 -1.90
C ILE A 172 -6.49 -26.81 -1.17
N THR A 173 -7.61 -27.43 -0.83
CA THR A 173 -8.75 -26.77 -0.18
C THR A 173 -9.13 -27.50 1.10
N LYS A 174 -10.14 -26.99 1.81
CA LYS A 174 -10.74 -27.67 2.97
C LYS A 174 -11.25 -29.07 2.66
N GLU A 175 -11.56 -29.36 1.40
CA GLU A 175 -12.04 -30.68 0.93
C GLU A 175 -10.88 -31.65 0.61
N GLY A 176 -9.62 -31.18 0.65
CA GLY A 176 -8.43 -31.97 0.37
C GLY A 176 -7.62 -31.47 -0.82
N ILE A 177 -6.87 -32.39 -1.43
CA ILE A 177 -5.93 -32.09 -2.53
C ILE A 177 -6.49 -32.64 -3.83
N ASN A 178 -6.58 -31.80 -4.86
CA ASN A 178 -6.84 -32.23 -6.23
C ASN A 178 -5.60 -31.96 -7.08
N ALA A 179 -5.03 -33.00 -7.69
CA ALA A 179 -3.84 -32.88 -8.54
C ALA A 179 -4.12 -32.28 -9.93
N GLY A 180 -5.38 -31.99 -10.27
CA GLY A 180 -5.77 -31.38 -11.54
C GLY A 180 -5.43 -32.28 -12.74
N GLY A 181 -5.57 -33.61 -12.58
CA GLY A 181 -5.21 -34.60 -13.59
C GLY A 181 -3.70 -34.71 -13.88
N LYS A 182 -2.84 -34.09 -13.07
CA LYS A 182 -1.39 -34.16 -13.23
C LYS A 182 -0.78 -35.22 -12.32
N GLN A 183 0.43 -35.66 -12.68
CA GLN A 183 1.22 -36.56 -11.84
C GLN A 183 1.67 -35.85 -10.56
N ILE A 184 1.61 -36.56 -9.43
CA ILE A 184 2.29 -36.16 -8.19
C ILE A 184 3.64 -36.89 -8.18
N THR A 185 4.72 -36.14 -8.34
CA THR A 185 6.08 -36.67 -8.41
C THR A 185 6.81 -36.49 -7.09
N ASN A 186 7.97 -37.15 -6.94
CA ASN A 186 8.81 -37.09 -5.73
C ASN A 186 8.08 -37.52 -4.44
N VAL A 187 7.20 -38.51 -4.55
CA VAL A 187 6.53 -39.13 -3.41
C VAL A 187 7.45 -40.22 -2.85
N ALA A 188 7.92 -40.04 -1.62
CA ALA A 188 8.68 -41.06 -0.90
C ALA A 188 7.85 -42.33 -0.66
N ASP A 189 8.51 -43.45 -0.35
CA ASP A 189 7.82 -44.69 -0.04
C ASP A 189 6.90 -44.51 1.18
N GLY A 190 5.64 -44.92 1.05
CA GLY A 190 4.71 -44.93 2.16
C GLY A 190 5.07 -46.00 3.18
N ILE A 191 5.11 -45.63 4.46
CA ILE A 191 5.46 -46.52 5.58
C ILE A 191 4.22 -46.79 6.44
N ASN A 192 3.46 -45.73 6.73
CA ASN A 192 2.28 -45.79 7.57
C ASN A 192 1.01 -46.06 6.75
N ALA A 193 -0.03 -46.52 7.42
CA ALA A 193 -1.30 -46.90 6.80
C ALA A 193 -2.03 -45.77 6.04
N LYS A 194 -1.63 -44.51 6.22
CA LYS A 194 -2.24 -43.33 5.58
C LYS A 194 -1.27 -42.57 4.67
N ASP A 195 -0.07 -43.10 4.46
CA ASP A 195 0.87 -42.52 3.51
C ASP A 195 0.43 -42.87 2.09
N ALA A 196 0.70 -41.98 1.14
CA ALA A 196 0.51 -42.28 -0.27
C ALA A 196 1.56 -43.32 -0.72
N VAL A 197 1.15 -44.21 -1.62
CA VAL A 197 2.07 -45.18 -2.25
C VAL A 197 2.62 -44.59 -3.54
N ASN A 198 3.90 -44.80 -3.81
CA ASN A 198 4.50 -44.44 -5.09
C ASN A 198 4.59 -45.65 -6.04
N LYS A 199 4.97 -45.40 -7.29
CA LYS A 199 5.04 -46.44 -8.33
C LYS A 199 6.01 -47.58 -7.98
N SER A 200 7.13 -47.28 -7.32
CA SER A 200 8.14 -48.30 -7.02
C SER A 200 7.61 -49.39 -6.07
N GLN A 201 6.79 -49.00 -5.10
CA GLN A 201 6.12 -49.94 -4.20
C GLN A 201 5.13 -50.84 -4.94
N LEU A 202 4.40 -50.28 -5.92
CA LEU A 202 3.49 -51.04 -6.77
C LEU A 202 4.25 -52.00 -7.71
N ASP A 203 5.36 -51.55 -8.29
CA ASP A 203 6.23 -52.39 -9.13
C ASP A 203 6.82 -53.56 -8.34
N ASN A 204 7.26 -53.32 -7.10
CA ASN A 204 7.75 -54.36 -6.19
C ASN A 204 6.68 -55.40 -5.87
N LEU A 205 5.42 -54.97 -5.67
CA LEU A 205 4.29 -55.88 -5.48
C LEU A 205 4.02 -56.71 -6.74
N ALA A 206 4.01 -56.07 -7.91
CA ALA A 206 3.82 -56.75 -9.19
C ALA A 206 4.91 -57.80 -9.46
N ALA A 207 6.17 -57.49 -9.13
CA ALA A 207 7.28 -58.42 -9.27
C ALA A 207 7.11 -59.66 -8.37
N LYS A 208 6.71 -59.47 -7.10
CA LYS A 208 6.42 -60.59 -6.18
C LYS A 208 5.25 -61.45 -6.66
N GLN A 209 4.22 -60.83 -7.22
CA GLN A 209 3.09 -61.55 -7.81
C GLN A 209 3.54 -62.38 -9.01
N ASN A 210 4.33 -61.82 -9.92
CA ASN A 210 4.84 -62.54 -11.09
C ASN A 210 5.73 -63.72 -10.68
N ALA A 211 6.59 -63.56 -9.67
CA ALA A 211 7.41 -64.66 -9.17
C ALA A 211 6.56 -65.81 -8.59
N THR A 212 5.49 -65.47 -7.86
CA THR A 212 4.55 -66.47 -7.34
C THR A 212 3.81 -67.17 -8.47
N ASP A 213 3.39 -66.41 -9.48
CA ASP A 213 2.69 -66.91 -10.66
C ASP A 213 3.59 -67.81 -11.51
N ASP A 214 4.87 -67.47 -11.69
CA ASP A 214 5.84 -68.28 -12.45
C ASP A 214 6.11 -69.63 -11.79
N ALA A 215 6.16 -69.67 -10.46
CA ALA A 215 6.37 -70.90 -9.68
C ALA A 215 5.10 -71.77 -9.55
N ALA A 216 3.92 -71.27 -9.95
CA ALA A 216 2.66 -71.98 -9.74
C ALA A 216 2.43 -73.09 -10.80
N VAL A 217 1.90 -74.23 -10.35
CA VAL A 217 1.30 -75.22 -11.26
C VAL A 217 -0.07 -74.70 -11.68
N LYS A 218 -0.27 -74.57 -13.00
CA LYS A 218 -1.49 -74.00 -13.58
C LYS A 218 -2.15 -75.01 -14.51
N TYR A 219 -3.45 -74.81 -14.71
CA TYR A 219 -4.14 -75.44 -15.82
C TYR A 219 -3.60 -74.91 -17.15
N ASP A 220 -3.55 -75.79 -18.15
CA ASP A 220 -3.18 -75.43 -19.52
C ASP A 220 -4.16 -74.40 -20.10
N ASP A 221 -5.45 -74.54 -19.75
CA ASP A 221 -6.51 -73.58 -20.07
C ASP A 221 -7.31 -73.26 -18.79
N ALA A 222 -7.40 -71.97 -18.46
CA ALA A 222 -8.06 -71.48 -17.25
C ALA A 222 -9.59 -71.60 -17.29
N LYS A 223 -10.21 -71.73 -18.47
CA LYS A 223 -11.66 -71.88 -18.64
C LYS A 223 -12.09 -73.34 -18.52
N THR A 224 -11.42 -74.25 -19.21
CA THR A 224 -11.80 -75.67 -19.23
C THR A 224 -11.26 -76.44 -18.04
N LYS A 225 -10.04 -76.10 -17.58
CA LYS A 225 -9.38 -76.72 -16.41
C LYS A 225 -9.31 -78.25 -16.48
N ASP A 226 -9.26 -78.80 -17.68
CA ASP A 226 -9.26 -80.23 -17.97
C ASP A 226 -7.84 -80.83 -18.00
N LYS A 227 -6.81 -79.99 -18.10
CA LYS A 227 -5.42 -80.44 -18.19
C LYS A 227 -4.45 -79.57 -17.39
N VAL A 228 -3.45 -80.23 -16.80
CA VAL A 228 -2.27 -79.62 -16.19
C VAL A 228 -1.04 -80.27 -16.81
N THR A 229 -0.16 -79.46 -17.40
CA THR A 229 1.16 -79.90 -17.88
C THR A 229 2.27 -79.41 -16.96
N LEU A 230 3.08 -80.34 -16.43
CA LEU A 230 4.28 -80.01 -15.66
C LEU A 230 5.46 -79.73 -16.61
N LYS A 231 6.01 -78.52 -16.55
CA LYS A 231 6.92 -77.97 -17.58
C LYS A 231 8.41 -78.13 -17.28
N GLY A 232 8.80 -78.96 -16.32
CA GLY A 232 10.21 -79.24 -16.07
C GLY A 232 10.89 -79.75 -17.34
N LYS A 233 12.12 -79.30 -17.62
CA LYS A 233 12.83 -79.59 -18.88
C LYS A 233 12.88 -81.09 -19.19
N ASP A 234 13.11 -81.91 -18.17
CA ASP A 234 13.17 -83.37 -18.25
C ASP A 234 11.93 -84.03 -17.60
N GLY A 235 10.83 -83.27 -17.48
CA GLY A 235 9.68 -83.60 -16.65
C GLY A 235 9.81 -83.08 -15.22
N THR A 236 8.77 -83.31 -14.42
CA THR A 236 8.71 -82.91 -13.01
C THR A 236 8.37 -84.13 -12.16
N VAL A 237 9.18 -84.42 -11.16
CA VAL A 237 8.88 -85.47 -10.17
C VAL A 237 7.72 -85.00 -9.31
N LEU A 238 6.66 -85.82 -9.25
CA LEU A 238 5.56 -85.63 -8.31
C LEU A 238 5.74 -86.61 -7.15
N ASP A 239 6.27 -86.11 -6.04
CA ASP A 239 6.53 -86.90 -4.83
C ASP A 239 5.44 -86.70 -3.77
N ASN A 240 5.49 -87.49 -2.69
CA ASN A 240 4.53 -87.52 -1.60
C ASN A 240 3.09 -87.77 -2.08
N VAL A 241 2.95 -88.50 -3.20
CA VAL A 241 1.67 -88.99 -3.70
C VAL A 241 1.24 -90.15 -2.81
N LYS A 242 0.18 -89.94 -2.04
CA LYS A 242 -0.45 -91.02 -1.27
C LYS A 242 -0.95 -92.13 -2.21
N ALA A 243 -0.85 -93.38 -1.79
CA ALA A 243 -1.33 -94.51 -2.57
C ALA A 243 -2.81 -94.33 -2.92
N GLY A 244 -3.13 -94.27 -4.22
CA GLY A 244 -4.48 -94.06 -4.71
C GLY A 244 -5.32 -95.34 -4.64
N HIS A 245 -6.63 -95.22 -4.66
CA HIS A 245 -7.52 -96.37 -4.73
C HIS A 245 -7.42 -97.03 -6.12
N ILE A 246 -7.30 -98.36 -6.14
CA ILE A 246 -7.29 -99.15 -7.37
C ILE A 246 -8.69 -99.73 -7.59
N SER A 247 -9.48 -99.10 -8.46
CA SER A 247 -10.82 -99.53 -8.85
C SER A 247 -11.16 -99.05 -10.28
N SER A 248 -12.22 -99.59 -10.88
CA SER A 248 -12.64 -99.23 -12.26
C SER A 248 -13.08 -97.78 -12.43
N THR A 249 -13.35 -97.06 -11.34
CA THR A 249 -13.86 -95.68 -11.36
C THR A 249 -12.88 -94.66 -10.78
N SER A 250 -11.71 -95.10 -10.29
CA SER A 250 -10.74 -94.23 -9.64
C SER A 250 -10.20 -93.12 -10.56
N LYS A 251 -9.97 -91.94 -9.97
CA LYS A 251 -9.35 -90.76 -10.61
C LYS A 251 -8.10 -90.30 -9.85
N GLU A 252 -7.65 -91.10 -8.90
CA GLU A 252 -6.48 -90.80 -8.08
C GLU A 252 -5.20 -91.23 -8.80
N ALA A 253 -4.10 -90.53 -8.54
CA ALA A 253 -2.80 -90.94 -9.04
C ALA A 253 -2.32 -92.21 -8.33
N VAL A 254 -1.70 -93.13 -9.08
CA VAL A 254 -1.00 -94.28 -8.52
C VAL A 254 0.44 -93.90 -8.19
N ASN A 255 0.96 -94.40 -7.06
CA ASN A 255 2.35 -94.16 -6.69
C ASN A 255 3.23 -95.40 -6.90
N GLY A 256 4.54 -95.23 -6.77
CA GLY A 256 5.53 -96.30 -7.01
C GLY A 256 5.35 -97.53 -6.10
N SER A 257 4.89 -97.35 -4.85
CA SER A 257 4.69 -98.47 -3.91
C SER A 257 3.60 -99.44 -4.39
N GLN A 258 2.56 -98.93 -5.03
CA GLN A 258 1.47 -99.74 -5.55
C GLN A 258 1.89 -100.54 -6.78
N ILE A 259 2.63 -99.91 -7.68
CA ILE A 259 3.20 -100.57 -8.85
C ILE A 259 4.17 -101.67 -8.40
N HIS A 260 5.04 -101.38 -7.42
CA HIS A 260 5.95 -102.36 -6.84
C HIS A 260 5.21 -103.57 -6.25
N ASN A 261 4.11 -103.36 -5.52
CA ASN A 261 3.28 -104.44 -4.98
C ASN A 261 2.65 -105.32 -6.07
N ILE A 262 2.18 -104.70 -7.16
CA ILE A 262 1.68 -105.43 -8.34
C ILE A 262 2.81 -106.24 -8.98
N SER A 263 3.98 -105.64 -9.19
CA SER A 263 5.16 -106.34 -9.75
C SER A 263 5.59 -107.52 -8.89
N ASN A 264 5.57 -107.39 -7.57
CA ASN A 264 5.84 -108.50 -6.64
C ASN A 264 4.80 -109.61 -6.75
N SER A 265 3.51 -109.27 -6.91
CA SER A 265 2.45 -110.24 -7.10
C SER A 265 2.64 -111.05 -8.39
N ILE A 266 3.07 -110.39 -9.48
CA ILE A 266 3.39 -111.03 -10.76
C ILE A 266 4.62 -111.92 -10.64
N LYS A 267 5.72 -111.40 -10.06
CA LYS A 267 6.93 -112.17 -9.77
C LYS A 267 6.60 -113.49 -9.07
N ASN A 268 5.76 -113.43 -8.03
CA ASN A 268 5.39 -114.61 -7.24
C ASN A 268 4.56 -115.62 -8.06
N SER A 269 3.76 -115.14 -9.03
CA SER A 269 3.00 -115.99 -9.93
C SER A 269 3.90 -116.71 -10.96
N ILE A 270 4.94 -116.03 -11.47
CA ILE A 270 5.94 -116.63 -12.39
C ILE A 270 6.82 -117.65 -11.65
N GLY A 271 7.26 -117.31 -10.44
CA GLY A 271 8.12 -118.16 -9.62
C GLY A 271 9.60 -118.18 -10.06
N GLY A 272 10.35 -119.18 -9.58
CA GLY A 272 11.78 -119.35 -9.88
C GLY A 272 12.67 -118.27 -9.24
N ASN A 273 13.74 -117.88 -9.96
CA ASN A 273 14.71 -116.88 -9.53
C ASN A 273 14.32 -115.44 -9.92
N THR A 274 13.07 -115.20 -10.32
CA THR A 274 12.61 -113.90 -10.83
C THR A 274 12.76 -112.78 -9.78
N VAL A 275 13.27 -111.62 -10.19
CA VAL A 275 13.48 -110.42 -9.36
C VAL A 275 12.75 -109.21 -9.94
N VAL A 276 12.20 -108.35 -9.08
CA VAL A 276 11.70 -107.02 -9.46
C VAL A 276 12.86 -106.02 -9.31
N ASN A 277 13.32 -105.45 -10.41
CA ASN A 277 14.39 -104.45 -10.42
C ASN A 277 13.86 -103.06 -10.00
N PRO A 278 14.72 -102.11 -9.59
CA PRO A 278 14.31 -100.75 -9.19
C PRO A 278 13.56 -99.95 -10.27
N ASP A 279 13.80 -100.25 -11.55
CA ASP A 279 13.10 -99.66 -12.69
C ASP A 279 11.74 -100.34 -13.00
N GLY A 280 11.38 -101.37 -12.23
CA GLY A 280 10.15 -102.15 -12.37
C GLY A 280 10.24 -103.34 -13.32
N SER A 281 11.39 -103.57 -13.99
CA SER A 281 11.58 -104.74 -14.86
C SER A 281 11.66 -106.06 -14.08
N LEU A 282 11.31 -107.18 -14.74
CA LEU A 282 11.42 -108.53 -14.21
C LEU A 282 12.55 -109.28 -14.91
N THR A 283 13.46 -109.89 -14.14
CA THR A 283 14.60 -110.68 -14.64
C THR A 283 14.76 -111.98 -13.88
#